data_AF-X1JWR8-F1
#
_entry.id   AF-X1JWR8-F1
#
_cell.length_a   1.000
_cell.length_b   1.000
_cell.length_c   1.000
_cell.angle_alpha   90.00
_cell.angle_beta   90.00
_cell.angle_gamma   90.00
#
_symmetry.space_group_name_H-M   'P 1'
#
loop_
_entity.id
_entity.type
_entity.pdbx_description
1 polymer ?
#
loop_
_entity_poly.entity_id
_entity_poly.type
_entity_poly.pdbx_seq_one_letter_code
_entity_poly.pdbx_strand_id
1 'polypeptide(L)'
;QWFVKPREKRMQLEASGVIDPDGSRLKRLRLWAGVGDAGLSVEEGAVSFSVVPAGAGEAIDIRGKGNWAVHDAGGLLACIPAARQWRGRLGGELSGTCDFAFQPTRSRLHLVASATGLDVKLGEAFAKSAGDPTRVVLDLQSDSSVPPAPRSRASLLVEFGAASLEGYASSSPGDGGGREIRYGGRLRVSDAAWLLQRTPALARMLRGCDVRGSMVATASAALSGGEIAGEIVCDADDLQFRIPSVGGVKQRGS
;
A
#
# COMPACT_ATOMS: atom_id res chain seq x y z
N GLN A 1 14.96 9.20 -7.19
CA GLN A 1 14.72 9.81 -8.52
C GLN A 1 13.25 10.14 -8.65
N TRP A 2 12.94 11.23 -9.36
CA TRP A 2 11.61 11.84 -9.46
C TRP A 2 10.76 11.23 -10.59
N PHE A 3 9.49 11.65 -10.67
CA PHE A 3 8.54 11.32 -11.74
C PHE A 3 9.06 11.77 -13.13
N VAL A 4 8.95 10.90 -14.14
CA VAL A 4 9.37 11.13 -15.52
C VAL A 4 8.26 10.71 -16.47
N LYS A 5 7.64 11.70 -17.13
CA LYS A 5 6.59 11.49 -18.14
C LYS A 5 7.14 10.69 -19.35
N PRO A 6 6.45 9.63 -19.82
CA PRO A 6 6.72 9.02 -21.10
C PRO A 6 6.59 10.02 -22.26
N ARG A 7 7.46 9.94 -23.26
CA ARG A 7 7.58 10.98 -24.31
C ARG A 7 6.29 11.10 -25.13
N GLU A 8 5.69 9.96 -25.43
CA GLU A 8 4.52 9.74 -26.29
C GLU A 8 3.17 10.03 -25.62
N LYS A 9 3.10 10.16 -24.29
CA LYS A 9 1.84 10.41 -23.58
C LYS A 9 1.65 11.89 -23.23
N ARG A 10 0.44 12.42 -23.41
CA ARG A 10 0.12 13.79 -22.94
C ARG A 10 -0.03 13.81 -21.42
N MET A 11 0.44 14.87 -20.80
CA MET A 11 0.16 15.17 -19.40
C MET A 11 -0.98 16.19 -19.34
N GLN A 12 -1.91 15.98 -18.43
CA GLN A 12 -3.07 16.84 -18.21
C GLN A 12 -3.08 17.25 -16.74
N LEU A 13 -3.35 18.53 -16.50
CA LEU A 13 -3.58 19.09 -15.19
C LEU A 13 -4.82 19.97 -15.29
N GLU A 14 -5.86 19.63 -14.53
CA GLU A 14 -7.08 20.43 -14.42
C GLU A 14 -7.32 20.70 -12.95
N ALA A 15 -7.62 21.95 -12.62
CA ALA A 15 -7.94 22.36 -11.27
C ALA A 15 -9.11 23.34 -11.32
N SER A 16 -10.11 23.11 -10.48
CA SER A 16 -11.22 24.04 -10.27
C SER A 16 -11.61 24.07 -8.80
N GLY A 17 -12.17 25.17 -8.35
CA GLY A 17 -12.59 25.31 -6.96
C GLY A 17 -13.25 26.66 -6.72
N VAL A 18 -13.85 26.82 -5.54
CA VAL A 18 -14.52 28.05 -5.13
C VAL A 18 -13.80 28.62 -3.93
N ILE A 19 -13.26 29.82 -4.09
CA ILE A 19 -12.58 30.54 -3.02
C ILE A 19 -13.64 31.30 -2.20
N ASP A 20 -13.57 31.23 -0.87
CA ASP A 20 -14.42 32.01 0.00
C ASP A 20 -14.11 33.52 -0.16
N PRO A 21 -15.09 34.42 0.03
CA PRO A 21 -14.91 35.86 -0.20
C PRO A 21 -13.76 36.50 0.59
N ASP A 22 -13.43 35.94 1.75
CA ASP A 22 -12.34 36.40 2.62
C ASP A 22 -10.97 35.80 2.27
N GLY A 23 -10.91 34.90 1.27
CA GLY A 23 -9.69 34.23 0.83
C GLY A 23 -9.15 33.16 1.81
N SER A 24 -9.82 32.93 2.94
CA SER A 24 -9.34 32.02 4.00
C SER A 24 -9.52 30.53 3.65
N ARG A 25 -10.29 30.22 2.61
CA ARG A 25 -10.67 28.85 2.29
C ARG A 25 -10.94 28.62 0.81
N LEU A 26 -10.49 27.48 0.30
CA LEU A 26 -10.88 26.89 -0.98
C LEU A 26 -11.86 25.75 -0.73
N LYS A 27 -13.07 25.84 -1.27
CA LYS A 27 -14.14 24.83 -1.19
C LYS A 27 -14.35 24.16 -2.54
N ARG A 28 -14.84 22.92 -2.51
CA ARG A 28 -15.21 22.15 -3.71
C ARG A 28 -14.05 22.08 -4.71
N LEU A 29 -12.84 21.91 -4.20
CA LEU A 29 -11.66 21.70 -5.02
C LEU A 29 -11.83 20.40 -5.79
N ARG A 30 -11.73 20.50 -7.11
CA ARG A 30 -11.54 19.38 -8.03
C ARG A 30 -10.17 19.50 -8.66
N LEU A 31 -9.41 18.42 -8.61
CA LEU A 31 -8.10 18.33 -9.23
C LEU A 31 -8.05 17.06 -10.07
N TRP A 32 -7.53 17.16 -11.28
CA TRP A 32 -7.08 16.02 -12.08
C TRP A 32 -5.63 16.26 -12.47
N ALA A 33 -4.76 15.27 -12.23
CA ALA A 33 -3.38 15.30 -12.69
C ALA A 33 -3.01 13.92 -13.23
N GLY A 34 -2.75 13.81 -14.54
CA GLY A 34 -2.57 12.51 -15.18
C GLY A 34 -1.72 12.53 -16.44
N VAL A 35 -1.42 11.33 -16.93
CA VAL A 35 -0.65 11.04 -18.14
C VAL A 35 -1.37 9.95 -18.96
N GLY A 36 -2.03 10.37 -20.04
CA GLY A 36 -3.04 9.55 -20.71
C GLY A 36 -4.19 9.24 -19.76
N ASP A 37 -4.62 7.99 -19.69
CA ASP A 37 -5.72 7.57 -18.80
C ASP A 37 -5.30 7.34 -17.33
N ALA A 38 -3.99 7.37 -17.06
CA ALA A 38 -3.46 7.18 -15.72
C ALA A 38 -3.39 8.52 -14.98
N GLY A 39 -3.97 8.63 -13.79
CA GLY A 39 -4.05 9.93 -13.12
C GLY A 39 -4.47 9.87 -11.66
N LEU A 40 -4.24 10.97 -10.97
CA LEU A 40 -4.76 11.26 -9.65
C LEU A 40 -5.90 12.25 -9.79
N SER A 41 -7.06 11.94 -9.23
CA SER A 41 -8.16 12.87 -9.04
C SER A 41 -8.35 13.21 -7.57
N VAL A 42 -8.72 14.45 -7.28
CA VAL A 42 -9.27 14.87 -5.98
C VAL A 42 -10.64 15.44 -6.26
N GLU A 43 -11.65 14.93 -5.56
CA GLU A 43 -13.02 15.40 -5.61
C GLU A 43 -13.44 15.91 -4.24
N GLU A 44 -14.29 16.92 -4.23
CA GLU A 44 -14.85 17.51 -2.99
C GLU A 44 -13.78 17.98 -1.99
N GLY A 45 -12.61 18.37 -2.50
CA GLY A 45 -11.52 18.87 -1.68
C GLY A 45 -11.89 20.18 -0.99
N ALA A 46 -11.37 20.37 0.22
CA ALA A 46 -11.42 21.63 0.94
C ALA A 46 -10.04 21.95 1.53
N VAL A 47 -9.60 23.19 1.38
CA VAL A 47 -8.33 23.70 1.94
C VAL A 47 -8.62 24.97 2.72
N SER A 48 -8.12 25.07 3.94
CA SER A 48 -8.18 26.27 4.77
C SER A 48 -6.78 26.82 5.02
N PHE A 49 -6.68 28.14 5.02
CA PHE A 49 -5.47 28.90 5.26
C PHE A 49 -5.66 29.74 6.52
N SER A 50 -4.67 29.75 7.40
CA SER A 50 -4.67 30.61 8.58
C SER A 50 -3.27 31.11 8.87
N VAL A 51 -3.17 32.31 9.43
CA VAL A 51 -1.89 32.88 9.87
C VAL A 51 -1.67 32.51 11.33
N VAL A 52 -0.50 31.99 11.65
CA VAL A 52 -0.09 31.57 12.99
C VAL A 52 1.23 32.25 13.38
N PRO A 53 1.44 32.60 14.67
CA PRO A 53 2.73 33.08 15.13
C PRO A 53 3.83 32.03 14.95
N ALA A 54 5.00 32.44 14.45
CA ALA A 54 6.17 31.57 14.26
C ALA A 54 7.47 32.34 14.60
N GLY A 55 7.98 32.13 15.81
CA GLY A 55 9.19 32.81 16.29
C GLY A 55 9.01 34.33 16.30
N ALA A 56 9.81 35.04 15.49
CA ALA A 56 9.77 36.50 15.38
C ALA A 56 8.84 37.04 14.27
N GLY A 57 7.99 36.19 13.67
CA GLY A 57 7.08 36.60 12.58
C GLY A 57 5.81 35.77 12.50
N GLU A 58 5.10 35.94 11.39
CA GLU A 58 3.90 35.19 11.04
C GLU A 58 4.24 34.07 10.04
N ALA A 59 3.50 32.98 10.10
CA ALA A 59 3.59 31.89 9.14
C ALA A 59 2.21 31.34 8.78
N ILE A 60 2.14 30.56 7.71
CA ILE A 60 0.88 30.03 7.17
C ILE A 60 0.69 28.59 7.68
N ASP A 61 -0.45 28.32 8.30
CA ASP A 61 -1.00 26.98 8.55
C ASP A 61 -2.00 26.66 7.43
N ILE A 62 -1.69 25.61 6.68
CA ILE A 62 -2.53 25.09 5.61
C ILE A 62 -3.08 23.74 6.06
N ARG A 63 -4.40 23.59 6.06
CA ARG A 63 -5.05 22.30 6.32
C ARG A 63 -5.97 21.95 5.17
N GLY A 64 -6.03 20.68 4.81
CA GLY A 64 -6.96 20.23 3.78
C GLY A 64 -7.46 18.83 4.01
N LYS A 65 -8.57 18.54 3.34
CA LYS A 65 -9.20 17.22 3.31
C LYS A 65 -9.96 17.03 2.00
N GLY A 66 -10.19 15.79 1.60
CA GLY A 66 -10.98 15.49 0.41
C GLY A 66 -11.07 14.01 0.10
N ASN A 67 -11.81 13.70 -0.96
CA ASN A 67 -11.83 12.38 -1.58
C ASN A 67 -10.83 12.37 -2.71
N TRP A 68 -10.13 11.26 -2.92
CA TRP A 68 -9.18 11.11 -4.01
C TRP A 68 -9.32 9.76 -4.68
N ALA A 69 -8.87 9.67 -5.93
CA ALA A 69 -8.74 8.41 -6.64
C ALA A 69 -7.48 8.38 -7.51
N VAL A 70 -6.85 7.22 -7.60
CA VAL A 70 -5.81 6.89 -8.56
C VAL A 70 -6.41 5.99 -9.62
N HIS A 71 -6.34 6.46 -10.86
CA HIS A 71 -6.78 5.77 -12.07
C HIS A 71 -5.56 5.17 -12.76
N ASP A 72 -5.64 3.89 -13.13
CA ASP A 72 -4.52 3.11 -13.71
C ASP A 72 -3.21 3.25 -12.91
N ALA A 73 -3.18 2.64 -11.72
CA ALA A 73 -2.01 2.64 -10.84
C ALA A 73 -0.74 2.12 -11.54
N GLY A 74 -0.86 1.08 -12.37
CA GLY A 74 0.24 0.54 -13.17
C GLY A 74 0.80 1.58 -14.15
N GLY A 75 -0.08 2.32 -14.84
CA GLY A 75 0.27 3.43 -15.71
C GLY A 75 1.05 4.55 -14.99
N LEU A 76 0.66 4.91 -13.77
CA LEU A 76 1.40 5.88 -12.97
C LEU A 76 2.80 5.38 -12.57
N LEU A 77 2.95 4.08 -12.24
CA LEU A 77 4.26 3.50 -11.94
C LEU A 77 5.22 3.52 -13.13
N ALA A 78 4.71 3.52 -14.37
CA ALA A 78 5.54 3.70 -15.56
C ALA A 78 6.31 5.04 -15.53
N CYS A 79 5.77 6.03 -14.84
CA CYS A 79 6.36 7.35 -14.68
C CYS A 79 7.39 7.41 -13.55
N ILE A 80 7.57 6.36 -12.75
CA ILE A 80 8.56 6.31 -11.67
C ILE A 80 9.68 5.37 -12.08
N PRO A 81 10.88 5.85 -12.48
CA PRO A 81 11.94 5.02 -13.04
C PRO A 81 12.29 3.79 -12.19
N ALA A 82 12.42 3.99 -10.87
CA ALA A 82 12.73 2.92 -9.91
C ALA A 82 11.60 1.91 -9.69
N ALA A 83 10.39 2.19 -10.18
CA ALA A 83 9.22 1.34 -10.00
C ALA A 83 8.64 0.80 -11.32
N ARG A 84 9.26 1.12 -12.47
CA ARG A 84 8.78 0.70 -13.80
C ARG A 84 8.62 -0.81 -13.93
N GLN A 85 9.51 -1.58 -13.30
CA GLN A 85 9.46 -3.05 -13.29
C GLN A 85 8.20 -3.62 -12.62
N TRP A 86 7.47 -2.81 -11.84
CA TRP A 86 6.23 -3.20 -11.18
C TRP A 86 4.98 -2.81 -11.97
N ARG A 87 5.11 -2.11 -13.10
CA ARG A 87 3.97 -1.66 -13.92
C ARG A 87 3.01 -2.81 -14.28
N GLY A 88 3.54 -3.93 -14.79
CA GLY A 88 2.72 -5.07 -15.20
C GLY A 88 2.18 -5.91 -14.03
N ARG A 89 2.51 -5.52 -12.80
CA ARG A 89 2.16 -6.22 -11.56
C ARG A 89 1.01 -5.54 -10.82
N LEU A 90 0.58 -4.36 -11.27
CA LEU A 90 -0.44 -3.54 -10.64
C LEU A 90 -1.39 -3.04 -11.72
N GLY A 91 -2.68 -3.26 -11.51
CA GLY A 91 -3.74 -2.78 -12.40
C GLY A 91 -4.95 -2.33 -11.60
N GLY A 92 -5.82 -1.54 -12.23
CA GLY A 92 -7.04 -1.03 -11.61
C GLY A 92 -6.84 0.29 -10.85
N GLU A 93 -7.76 0.54 -9.92
CA GLU A 93 -7.94 1.83 -9.26
C GLU A 93 -7.82 1.74 -7.73
N LEU A 94 -7.48 2.87 -7.12
CA LEU A 94 -7.58 3.09 -5.67
C LEU A 94 -8.42 4.33 -5.44
N SER A 95 -9.27 4.34 -4.42
CA SER A 95 -10.01 5.53 -4.02
C SER A 95 -10.03 5.65 -2.51
N GLY A 96 -10.13 6.87 -2.01
CA GLY A 96 -9.93 7.09 -0.59
C GLY A 96 -10.23 8.50 -0.12
N THR A 97 -9.93 8.72 1.15
CA THR A 97 -9.95 10.02 1.79
C THR A 97 -8.53 10.46 2.11
N CYS A 98 -8.35 11.77 2.16
CA CYS A 98 -7.11 12.38 2.62
C CYS A 98 -7.40 13.48 3.64
N ASP A 99 -6.46 13.65 4.56
CA ASP A 99 -6.29 14.86 5.33
C ASP A 99 -4.82 15.24 5.39
N PHE A 100 -4.54 16.54 5.36
CA PHE A 100 -3.18 17.05 5.46
C PHE A 100 -3.14 18.33 6.27
N ALA A 101 -2.00 18.56 6.89
CA ALA A 101 -1.66 19.80 7.58
C ALA A 101 -0.21 20.17 7.23
N PHE A 102 0.02 21.41 6.83
CA PHE A 102 1.34 21.99 6.64
C PHE A 102 1.45 23.19 7.58
N GLN A 103 2.28 23.03 8.60
CA GLN A 103 2.54 24.03 9.63
C GLN A 103 4.05 24.33 9.67
N PRO A 104 4.45 25.47 10.26
CA PRO A 104 5.82 25.97 10.14
C PRO A 104 6.90 24.98 10.60
N THR A 105 6.57 24.17 11.61
CA THR A 105 7.50 23.21 12.22
C THR A 105 7.10 21.75 12.02
N ARG A 106 5.92 21.49 11.44
CA ARG A 106 5.38 20.14 11.30
C ARG A 106 4.46 20.05 10.10
N SER A 107 4.57 18.95 9.37
CA SER A 107 3.68 18.59 8.29
C SER A 107 3.14 17.20 8.53
N ARG A 108 1.88 16.97 8.19
CA ARG A 108 1.25 15.65 8.20
C ARG A 108 0.44 15.45 6.93
N LEU A 109 0.52 14.25 6.38
CA LEU A 109 -0.36 13.74 5.34
C LEU A 109 -0.87 12.39 5.81
N HIS A 110 -2.18 12.26 5.96
CA HIS A 110 -2.85 11.01 6.26
C HIS A 110 -3.77 10.65 5.08
N LEU A 111 -3.55 9.49 4.50
CA LEU A 111 -4.37 8.93 3.43
C LEU A 111 -4.97 7.61 3.90
N VAL A 112 -6.26 7.43 3.65
CA VAL A 112 -6.93 6.14 3.81
C VAL A 112 -7.55 5.79 2.46
N ALA A 113 -7.19 4.63 1.91
CA ALA A 113 -7.71 4.17 0.63
C ALA A 113 -8.38 2.81 0.76
N SER A 114 -9.46 2.63 0.00
CA SER A 114 -9.91 1.34 -0.46
C SER A 114 -9.11 0.96 -1.71
N ALA A 115 -8.49 -0.22 -1.67
CA ALA A 115 -7.80 -0.83 -2.82
C ALA A 115 -8.55 -2.07 -3.31
N THR A 116 -9.88 -2.13 -3.11
CA THR A 116 -10.72 -3.23 -3.59
C THR A 116 -10.68 -3.33 -5.12
N GLY A 117 -10.64 -2.20 -5.84
CA GLY A 117 -10.53 -2.15 -7.31
C GLY A 117 -9.12 -2.46 -7.85
N LEU A 118 -8.13 -2.64 -6.99
CA LEU A 118 -6.73 -2.86 -7.38
C LEU A 118 -6.43 -4.35 -7.57
N ASP A 119 -5.85 -4.74 -8.70
CA ASP A 119 -5.25 -6.05 -8.88
C ASP A 119 -3.73 -6.00 -8.68
N VAL A 120 -3.17 -7.05 -8.05
CA VAL A 120 -1.73 -7.14 -7.76
C VAL A 120 -1.23 -8.55 -8.09
N LYS A 121 -0.16 -8.65 -8.88
CA LYS A 121 0.49 -9.92 -9.24
C LYS A 121 1.99 -9.88 -8.98
N LEU A 122 2.46 -10.68 -8.03
CA LEU A 122 3.87 -10.81 -7.68
C LEU A 122 4.44 -12.12 -8.23
N GLY A 123 4.39 -12.29 -9.55
CA GLY A 123 4.82 -13.53 -10.21
C GLY A 123 4.01 -14.73 -9.71
N GLU A 124 4.70 -15.80 -9.33
CA GLU A 124 4.07 -17.04 -8.82
C GLU A 124 3.89 -17.06 -7.29
N ALA A 125 4.40 -16.03 -6.59
CA ALA A 125 4.39 -15.97 -5.14
C ALA A 125 3.03 -15.53 -4.59
N PHE A 126 2.37 -14.60 -5.27
CA PHE A 126 1.12 -14.02 -4.77
C PHE A 126 0.30 -13.37 -5.88
N ALA A 127 -1.02 -13.54 -5.81
CA ALA A 127 -1.98 -12.82 -6.62
C ALA A 127 -3.16 -12.31 -5.77
N LYS A 128 -3.42 -11.00 -5.84
CA LYS A 128 -4.63 -10.34 -5.37
C LYS A 128 -5.47 -9.95 -6.58
N SER A 129 -6.77 -10.24 -6.52
CA SER A 129 -7.72 -9.86 -7.55
C SER A 129 -8.45 -8.58 -7.16
N ALA A 130 -8.98 -7.88 -8.17
CA ALA A 130 -9.99 -6.87 -7.92
C ALA A 130 -11.23 -7.53 -7.26
N GLY A 131 -11.87 -6.83 -6.33
CA GLY A 131 -12.99 -7.34 -5.52
C GLY A 131 -12.59 -7.82 -4.12
N ASP A 132 -11.32 -8.16 -3.88
CA ASP A 132 -10.83 -8.52 -2.55
C ASP A 132 -10.78 -7.27 -1.64
N PRO A 133 -11.51 -7.22 -0.50
CA PRO A 133 -11.52 -6.07 0.40
C PRO A 133 -10.12 -5.71 0.89
N THR A 134 -9.71 -4.47 0.62
CA THR A 134 -8.34 -4.02 0.94
C THR A 134 -8.34 -2.59 1.40
N ARG A 135 -7.68 -2.34 2.52
CA ARG A 135 -7.49 -1.01 3.08
C ARG A 135 -6.01 -0.66 3.10
N VAL A 136 -5.68 0.50 2.56
CA VAL A 136 -4.34 1.09 2.62
C VAL A 136 -4.42 2.32 3.51
N VAL A 137 -3.46 2.48 4.41
CA VAL A 137 -3.30 3.70 5.21
C VAL A 137 -1.88 4.20 5.04
N LEU A 138 -1.72 5.46 4.65
CA LEU A 138 -0.42 6.12 4.59
C LEU A 138 -0.42 7.29 5.56
N ASP A 139 0.51 7.30 6.50
CA ASP A 139 0.73 8.41 7.42
C ASP A 139 2.16 8.92 7.25
N LEU A 140 2.31 10.15 6.78
CA LEU A 140 3.59 10.83 6.63
C LEU A 140 3.58 12.07 7.53
N GLN A 141 4.52 12.15 8.44
CA GLN A 141 4.65 13.20 9.44
C GLN A 141 6.12 13.66 9.51
N SER A 142 6.35 14.97 9.37
CA SER A 142 7.70 15.56 9.51
C SER A 142 7.99 16.06 10.93
N ASP A 143 7.05 15.88 11.87
CA ASP A 143 7.15 16.37 13.24
C ASP A 143 8.30 15.70 14.00
N SER A 144 9.30 16.50 14.36
CA SER A 144 10.48 16.04 15.07
C SER A 144 10.25 15.79 16.56
N SER A 145 9.09 16.15 17.11
CA SER A 145 8.72 15.88 18.51
C SER A 145 8.20 14.45 18.74
N VAL A 146 7.75 13.76 17.68
CA VAL A 146 7.34 12.36 17.73
C VAL A 146 8.58 11.47 17.59
N PRO A 147 8.68 10.30 18.25
CA PRO A 147 9.78 9.36 18.02
C PRO A 147 10.01 9.10 16.52
N PRO A 148 11.21 8.73 16.04
CA PRO A 148 11.45 8.56 14.61
C PRO A 148 10.65 7.41 13.95
N ALA A 149 10.35 6.36 14.70
CA ALA A 149 9.72 5.13 14.21
C ALA A 149 8.29 5.28 13.61
N PRO A 150 7.40 6.19 14.08
CA PRO A 150 6.07 6.41 13.51
C PRO A 150 6.01 7.56 12.49
N ARG A 151 7.09 8.33 12.28
CA ARG A 151 7.04 9.57 11.48
C ARG A 151 6.66 9.35 10.03
N SER A 152 6.95 8.21 9.44
CA SER A 152 6.56 7.93 8.07
C SER A 152 6.23 6.46 7.99
N ARG A 153 4.95 6.13 8.04
CA ARG A 153 4.44 4.77 8.07
C ARG A 153 3.39 4.57 6.99
N ALA A 154 3.67 3.66 6.06
CA ALA A 154 2.66 3.04 5.23
C ALA A 154 2.19 1.77 5.93
N SER A 155 0.88 1.56 5.99
CA SER A 155 0.27 0.32 6.48
C SER A 155 -0.72 -0.21 5.45
N LEU A 156 -0.76 -1.53 5.32
CA LEU A 156 -1.63 -2.25 4.42
C LEU A 156 -2.40 -3.29 5.25
N LEU A 157 -3.70 -3.34 5.04
CA LEU A 157 -4.56 -4.43 5.52
C LEU A 157 -5.28 -5.01 4.31
N VAL A 158 -5.06 -6.29 4.06
CA VAL A 158 -5.80 -7.06 3.06
C VAL A 158 -6.61 -8.11 3.78
N GLU A 159 -7.93 -8.11 3.58
CA GLU A 159 -8.81 -9.10 4.14
C GLU A 159 -9.31 -10.02 3.04
N PHE A 160 -9.13 -11.31 3.27
CA PHE A 160 -9.65 -12.40 2.46
C PHE A 160 -10.56 -13.23 3.34
N GLY A 161 -11.58 -13.88 2.78
CA GLY A 161 -12.53 -14.66 3.57
C GLY A 161 -11.90 -15.66 4.54
N ALA A 162 -10.74 -16.24 4.18
CA ALA A 162 -10.00 -17.20 5.01
C ALA A 162 -8.59 -16.74 5.42
N ALA A 163 -8.23 -15.47 5.18
CA ALA A 163 -6.91 -14.95 5.53
C ALA A 163 -6.91 -13.44 5.75
N SER A 164 -6.02 -12.94 6.60
CA SER A 164 -5.77 -11.50 6.75
C SER A 164 -4.27 -11.24 6.62
N LEU A 165 -3.89 -10.27 5.79
CA LEU A 165 -2.52 -9.79 5.67
C LEU A 165 -2.44 -8.36 6.19
N GLU A 166 -1.71 -8.18 7.28
CA GLU A 166 -1.31 -6.88 7.79
C GLU A 166 0.15 -6.63 7.38
N GLY A 167 0.46 -5.46 6.86
CA GLY A 167 1.81 -5.07 6.48
C GLY A 167 2.08 -3.62 6.86
N TYR A 168 3.33 -3.29 7.10
CA TYR A 168 3.77 -1.91 7.24
C TYR A 168 5.17 -1.71 6.68
N ALA A 169 5.43 -0.49 6.26
CA ALA A 169 6.75 0.03 5.96
C ALA A 169 6.90 1.35 6.72
N SER A 170 8.02 1.52 7.41
CA SER A 170 8.35 2.74 8.15
C SER A 170 9.74 3.22 7.81
N SER A 171 9.95 4.53 7.75
CA SER A 171 11.28 5.09 7.52
C SER A 171 11.72 5.95 8.70
N SER A 172 12.92 5.71 9.20
CA SER A 172 13.58 6.49 10.24
C SER A 172 14.96 6.97 9.79
N PRO A 173 15.49 8.07 10.36
CA PRO A 173 16.92 8.37 10.28
C PRO A 173 17.69 7.18 10.84
N GLY A 174 18.71 6.72 10.12
CA GLY A 174 19.61 5.67 10.56
C GLY A 174 20.84 6.22 11.28
N ASP A 175 21.47 5.36 12.09
CA ASP A 175 22.73 5.64 12.77
C ASP A 175 23.85 5.76 11.72
N GLY A 176 24.18 6.98 11.31
CA GLY A 176 25.17 7.25 10.25
C GLY A 176 24.70 8.20 9.14
N GLY A 177 23.53 8.82 9.28
CA GLY A 177 23.03 9.84 8.34
C GLY A 177 22.29 9.27 7.11
N GLY A 178 22.21 7.93 7.00
CA GLY A 178 21.34 7.25 6.04
C GLY A 178 19.87 7.20 6.50
N ARG A 179 18.97 6.73 5.63
CA ARG A 179 17.61 6.35 6.02
C ARG A 179 17.55 4.83 6.20
N GLU A 180 17.04 4.39 7.34
CA GLU A 180 16.67 3.00 7.57
C GLU A 180 15.19 2.84 7.21
N ILE A 181 14.85 1.81 6.42
CA ILE A 181 13.45 1.46 6.14
C ILE A 181 13.16 0.12 6.79
N ARG A 182 12.21 0.09 7.72
CA ARG A 182 11.75 -1.14 8.36
C ARG A 182 10.44 -1.59 7.75
N TYR A 183 10.38 -2.86 7.41
CA TYR A 183 9.20 -3.55 6.91
C TYR A 183 8.77 -4.56 7.96
N GLY A 184 7.47 -4.73 8.10
CA GLY A 184 6.94 -5.86 8.86
C GLY A 184 5.59 -6.27 8.33
N GLY A 185 5.20 -7.50 8.62
CA GLY A 185 3.90 -7.98 8.25
C GLY A 185 3.51 -9.23 9.01
N ARG A 186 2.20 -9.47 9.05
CA ARG A 186 1.59 -10.64 9.66
C ARG A 186 0.52 -11.17 8.71
N LEU A 187 0.73 -12.38 8.24
CA LEU A 187 -0.26 -13.17 7.53
C LEU A 187 -0.92 -14.11 8.53
N ARG A 188 -2.24 -14.05 8.67
CA ARG A 188 -3.04 -15.07 9.36
C ARG A 188 -3.87 -15.79 8.32
N VAL A 189 -3.87 -17.12 8.36
CA VAL A 189 -4.67 -17.96 7.48
C VAL A 189 -5.48 -18.89 8.38
N SER A 190 -6.81 -18.81 8.29
CA SER A 190 -7.70 -19.70 9.05
C SER A 190 -7.95 -21.03 8.33
N ASP A 191 -7.74 -21.05 7.00
CA ASP A 191 -7.79 -22.26 6.18
C ASP A 191 -6.66 -22.29 5.15
N ALA A 192 -5.69 -23.17 5.35
CA ALA A 192 -4.49 -23.31 4.52
C ALA A 192 -4.77 -23.68 3.05
N ALA A 193 -5.96 -24.17 2.72
CA ALA A 193 -6.38 -24.34 1.33
C ALA A 193 -6.33 -23.00 0.56
N TRP A 194 -6.56 -21.88 1.26
CA TRP A 194 -6.44 -20.53 0.71
C TRP A 194 -5.04 -20.22 0.17
N LEU A 195 -3.97 -20.72 0.81
CA LEU A 195 -2.59 -20.50 0.35
C LEU A 195 -2.37 -21.07 -1.05
N LEU A 196 -2.93 -22.25 -1.33
CA LEU A 196 -2.84 -22.86 -2.65
C LEU A 196 -3.62 -22.06 -3.70
N GLN A 197 -4.73 -21.43 -3.32
CA GLN A 197 -5.51 -20.59 -4.24
C GLN A 197 -4.77 -19.31 -4.62
N ARG A 198 -4.00 -18.72 -3.69
CA ARG A 198 -3.37 -17.40 -3.87
C ARG A 198 -1.88 -17.43 -4.20
N THR A 199 -1.23 -18.58 -4.04
CA THR A 199 0.20 -18.78 -4.36
C THR A 199 0.37 -19.90 -5.39
N PRO A 200 0.43 -19.57 -6.70
CA PRO A 200 0.63 -20.54 -7.77
C PRO A 200 1.83 -21.48 -7.59
N ALA A 201 2.93 -20.98 -7.01
CA ALA A 201 4.09 -21.81 -6.71
C ALA A 201 3.77 -22.93 -5.70
N LEU A 202 3.07 -22.60 -4.61
CA LEU A 202 2.65 -23.57 -3.60
C LEU A 202 1.63 -24.56 -4.18
N ALA A 203 0.67 -24.06 -4.97
CA ALA A 203 -0.31 -24.90 -5.68
C ALA A 203 0.36 -25.95 -6.56
N ARG A 204 1.48 -25.59 -7.21
CA ARG A 204 2.27 -26.50 -8.04
C ARG A 204 3.05 -27.50 -7.19
N MET A 205 3.74 -27.03 -6.16
CA MET A 205 4.55 -27.87 -5.28
C MET A 205 3.72 -28.91 -4.53
N LEU A 206 2.52 -28.53 -4.10
CA LEU A 206 1.62 -29.36 -3.30
C LEU A 206 0.48 -29.96 -4.13
N ARG A 207 0.68 -30.07 -5.45
CA ARG A 207 -0.34 -30.58 -6.36
C ARG A 207 -0.80 -31.98 -5.92
N GLY A 208 -2.11 -32.13 -5.78
CA GLY A 208 -2.75 -33.40 -5.36
C GLY A 208 -2.83 -33.58 -3.85
N CYS A 209 -2.13 -32.78 -3.05
CA CYS A 209 -2.29 -32.76 -1.59
C CYS A 209 -3.53 -31.94 -1.21
N ASP A 210 -4.27 -32.43 -0.22
CA ASP A 210 -5.34 -31.68 0.45
C ASP A 210 -4.72 -31.03 1.69
N VAL A 211 -4.59 -29.71 1.67
CA VAL A 211 -3.91 -28.90 2.70
C VAL A 211 -4.97 -28.15 3.49
N ARG A 212 -4.97 -28.31 4.81
CA ARG A 212 -5.96 -27.73 5.73
C ARG A 212 -5.28 -27.23 7.01
N GLY A 213 -6.05 -26.50 7.82
CA GLY A 213 -5.60 -26.00 9.11
C GLY A 213 -5.31 -24.51 9.09
N SER A 214 -4.75 -24.01 10.18
CA SER A 214 -4.44 -22.60 10.36
C SER A 214 -2.94 -22.34 10.30
N MET A 215 -2.55 -21.11 9.97
CA MET A 215 -1.15 -20.68 9.96
C MET A 215 -1.05 -19.20 10.29
N VAL A 216 -0.01 -18.83 11.03
CA VAL A 216 0.39 -17.44 11.24
C VAL A 216 1.85 -17.28 10.84
N ALA A 217 2.11 -16.44 9.84
CA ALA A 217 3.47 -16.06 9.46
C ALA A 217 3.69 -14.57 9.78
N THR A 218 4.78 -14.27 10.48
CA THR A 218 5.23 -12.91 10.78
C THR A 218 6.57 -12.69 10.10
N ALA A 219 6.69 -11.60 9.35
CA ALA A 219 7.93 -11.20 8.71
C ALA A 219 8.38 -9.84 9.26
N SER A 220 9.66 -9.68 9.50
CA SER A 220 10.28 -8.40 9.81
C SER A 220 11.56 -8.24 8.98
N ALA A 221 11.81 -7.05 8.46
CA ALA A 221 13.00 -6.77 7.68
C ALA A 221 13.42 -5.30 7.80
N ALA A 222 14.71 -5.02 7.67
CA ALA A 222 15.27 -3.69 7.62
C ALA A 222 16.13 -3.53 6.36
N LEU A 223 15.96 -2.40 5.67
CA LEU A 223 16.83 -1.94 4.59
C LEU A 223 17.72 -0.83 5.13
N SER A 224 19.03 -1.07 5.14
CA SER A 224 20.05 -0.09 5.52
C SER A 224 21.23 -0.19 4.56
N GLY A 225 21.73 0.95 4.06
CA GLY A 225 22.91 0.96 3.18
C GLY A 225 22.74 0.21 1.84
N GLY A 226 21.52 -0.15 1.45
CA GLY A 226 21.24 -0.98 0.26
C GLY A 226 21.15 -2.48 0.54
N GLU A 227 21.42 -2.92 1.77
CA GLU A 227 21.26 -4.31 2.20
C GLU A 227 19.93 -4.52 2.91
N ILE A 228 19.28 -5.65 2.64
CA ILE A 228 18.05 -6.08 3.32
C ILE A 228 18.39 -7.25 4.21
N ALA A 229 18.14 -7.10 5.51
CA ALA A 229 18.21 -8.18 6.49
C ALA A 229 16.84 -8.37 7.13
N GLY A 230 16.43 -9.61 7.39
CA GLY A 230 15.12 -9.88 7.97
C GLY A 230 14.95 -11.32 8.42
N GLU A 231 13.85 -11.54 9.12
CA GLU A 231 13.42 -12.83 9.63
C GLU A 231 11.96 -13.09 9.23
N ILE A 232 11.63 -14.37 9.07
CA ILE A 232 10.27 -14.84 8.90
C ILE A 232 10.06 -15.94 9.93
N VAL A 233 9.09 -15.74 10.81
CA VAL A 233 8.65 -16.71 11.81
C VAL A 233 7.31 -17.25 11.38
N CYS A 234 7.19 -18.58 11.29
CA CYS A 234 5.97 -19.25 10.89
C CYS A 234 5.51 -20.17 12.02
N ASP A 235 4.29 -19.95 12.49
CA ASP A 235 3.55 -20.86 13.36
C ASP A 235 2.50 -21.60 12.50
N ALA A 236 2.62 -22.92 12.48
CA ALA A 236 1.96 -23.81 11.55
C ALA A 236 1.55 -25.14 12.22
N ASP A 237 1.41 -25.14 13.54
CA ASP A 237 1.18 -26.37 14.32
C ASP A 237 -0.14 -27.08 13.93
N ASP A 238 -1.13 -26.33 13.45
CA ASP A 238 -2.42 -26.86 13.01
C ASP A 238 -2.44 -27.31 11.53
N LEU A 239 -1.34 -27.16 10.78
CA LEU A 239 -1.29 -27.53 9.36
C LEU A 239 -1.37 -29.04 9.15
N GLN A 240 -2.30 -29.46 8.32
CA GLN A 240 -2.51 -30.86 7.96
C GLN A 240 -2.35 -31.05 6.45
N PHE A 241 -1.60 -32.10 6.08
CA PHE A 241 -1.39 -32.52 4.71
C PHE A 241 -1.95 -33.93 4.52
N ARG A 242 -3.01 -34.06 3.72
CA ARG A 242 -3.48 -35.37 3.28
C ARG A 242 -2.92 -35.66 1.89
N ILE A 243 -1.98 -36.59 1.84
CA ILE A 243 -1.41 -37.13 0.61
C ILE A 243 -2.48 -38.01 -0.06
N PRO A 244 -2.73 -37.87 -1.37
CA PRO A 244 -3.71 -38.70 -2.05
C PRO A 244 -3.26 -40.16 -1.94
N SER A 245 -4.17 -41.04 -1.50
CA SER A 245 -3.90 -42.47 -1.43
C SER A 245 -3.46 -42.96 -2.80
N VAL A 246 -2.21 -43.42 -2.91
CA VAL A 246 -1.73 -44.15 -4.09
C VAL A 246 -2.69 -45.32 -4.26
N GLY A 247 -3.36 -45.38 -5.41
CA GLY A 247 -4.51 -46.26 -5.65
C GLY A 247 -4.29 -47.64 -5.04
N GLY A 248 -5.21 -48.04 -4.16
CA GLY A 248 -5.20 -49.37 -3.58
C GLY A 248 -5.15 -50.40 -4.70
N VAL A 249 -4.00 -51.03 -4.87
CA VAL A 249 -3.92 -52.31 -5.57
C VAL A 249 -4.81 -53.24 -4.76
N LYS A 250 -6.02 -53.49 -5.25
CA LYS A 250 -6.81 -54.64 -4.81
C LYS A 250 -5.94 -55.86 -5.11
N GLN A 251 -5.23 -56.37 -4.11
CA GLN A 251 -4.78 -57.76 -4.14
C GLN A 251 -6.05 -58.60 -4.23
N ARG A 252 -6.36 -59.09 -5.44
CA ARG A 252 -7.24 -60.23 -5.61
C ARG A 252 -6.52 -61.41 -4.98
N GLY A 253 -6.97 -61.79 -3.78
CA GLY A 253 -6.68 -63.11 -3.24
C GLY A 253 -7.24 -64.15 -4.20
N SER A 254 -6.35 -65.00 -4.68
CA SER A 254 -6.60 -66.26 -5.39
C SER A 254 -7.38 -67.24 -4.53
#